data_AF-A0A970YKI1-F1
#
_entry.id   AF-A0A970YKI1-F1
#
_cell.length_a   1.000
_cell.length_b   1.000
_cell.length_c   1.000
_cell.angle_alpha   90.00
_cell.angle_beta   90.00
_cell.angle_gamma   90.00
#
_symmetry.space_group_name_H-M   'P 1'
#
loop_
_entity.id
_entity.type
_entity.pdbx_description
1 polymer ?
#
loop_
_entity_poly.entity_id
_entity_poly.type
_entity_poly.pdbx_seq_one_letter_code
_entity_poly.pdbx_strand_id
1 'polypeptide(L)'
;MERYIIDDTLIDDHTEGLKLGFIVAAKNASEKELKEMILYVDTKDNLFGEIEKLLGAFAVKKLRKEGYFYIDETDFVIRLLTQRTFSLTTINNSVLAAFTSEESLAVLDDKRQYISSVVVVPWTISDVSFWKYTWDYKSICIDGTEQLVSNSINANQVLIDTICKITKTVNVSDNLSHTSDVEFAKRRLQELRERSIPFDCKQVKALALRNDWKIAGAVKLMNICEKC
;
A
#
# COMPACT_ATOMS: atom_id res chain seq x y z
N MET A 1 0.67 -4.87 -9.38
CA MET A 1 -0.22 -4.85 -8.21
C MET A 1 -1.36 -3.88 -8.47
N GLU A 2 -2.58 -4.39 -8.55
CA GLU A 2 -3.80 -3.57 -8.57
C GLU A 2 -4.08 -3.04 -7.16
N ARG A 3 -4.65 -1.84 -7.10
CA ARG A 3 -4.85 -1.09 -5.87
C ARG A 3 -6.30 -0.63 -5.79
N TYR A 4 -6.96 -0.96 -4.69
CA TYR A 4 -8.36 -0.64 -4.45
C TYR A 4 -8.45 0.09 -3.12
N ILE A 5 -9.33 1.09 -3.05
CA ILE A 5 -9.72 1.75 -1.81
C ILE A 5 -11.23 1.64 -1.71
N ILE A 6 -11.71 1.11 -0.59
CA ILE A 6 -13.13 1.20 -0.26
C ILE A 6 -13.36 2.63 0.21
N ASP A 7 -14.15 3.39 -0.56
CA ASP A 7 -14.47 4.77 -0.25
C ASP A 7 -15.66 4.80 0.70
N ASP A 8 -15.37 4.89 1.99
CA ASP A 8 -16.35 4.93 3.06
C ASP A 8 -16.79 6.34 3.43
N THR A 9 -16.43 7.38 2.64
CA THR A 9 -16.82 8.78 2.92
C THR A 9 -18.32 9.02 2.93
N LEU A 10 -19.12 8.03 2.53
CA LEU A 10 -20.57 8.02 2.55
C LEU A 10 -21.17 7.03 3.56
N ILE A 11 -20.34 6.32 4.35
CA ILE A 11 -20.78 5.30 5.31
C ILE A 11 -20.42 5.75 6.71
N ASP A 12 -21.43 6.00 7.55
CA ASP A 12 -21.25 6.14 9.00
C ASP A 12 -20.97 4.77 9.69
N ASP A 13 -20.88 3.69 8.91
CA ASP A 13 -20.74 2.29 9.36
C ASP A 13 -19.56 1.58 8.67
N HIS A 14 -18.42 1.55 9.36
CA HIS A 14 -17.22 0.85 8.92
C HIS A 14 -17.42 -0.67 8.69
N THR A 15 -18.45 -1.29 9.26
CA THR A 15 -18.74 -2.72 9.05
C THR A 15 -19.15 -3.01 7.61
N GLU A 16 -19.95 -2.16 6.97
CA GLU A 16 -20.35 -2.35 5.57
C GLU A 16 -19.18 -2.13 4.60
N GLY A 17 -18.36 -1.11 4.85
CA GLY A 17 -17.12 -0.89 4.09
C GLY A 17 -16.16 -2.09 4.20
N LEU A 18 -16.03 -2.65 5.41
CA LEU A 18 -15.22 -3.83 5.64
C LEU A 18 -15.78 -5.06 4.91
N LYS A 19 -17.08 -5.28 4.96
CA LYS A 19 -17.76 -6.38 4.25
C LYS A 19 -17.50 -6.30 2.74
N LEU A 20 -17.62 -5.11 2.16
CA LEU A 20 -17.29 -4.90 0.75
C LEU A 20 -15.80 -5.16 0.47
N GLY A 21 -14.91 -4.73 1.36
CA GLY A 21 -13.48 -5.03 1.29
C GLY A 21 -13.19 -6.54 1.25
N PHE A 22 -13.85 -7.33 2.09
CA PHE A 22 -13.76 -8.80 2.05
C PHE A 22 -14.25 -9.37 0.72
N ILE A 23 -15.40 -8.91 0.23
CA ILE A 23 -15.95 -9.38 -1.05
C ILE A 23 -14.98 -9.10 -2.20
N VAL A 24 -14.46 -7.87 -2.30
CA VAL A 24 -13.53 -7.48 -3.36
C VAL A 24 -12.22 -8.28 -3.28
N ALA A 25 -11.65 -8.44 -2.09
CA ALA A 25 -10.43 -9.22 -1.91
C ALA A 25 -10.63 -10.72 -2.23
N ALA A 26 -11.75 -11.31 -1.80
CA ALA A 26 -12.08 -12.70 -2.10
C ALA A 26 -12.35 -12.92 -3.61
N LYS A 27 -13.03 -11.97 -4.26
CA LYS A 27 -13.21 -11.96 -5.73
C LYS A 27 -11.86 -11.91 -6.44
N ASN A 28 -11.00 -10.97 -6.07
CA ASN A 28 -9.66 -10.81 -6.68
C ASN A 28 -8.79 -12.06 -6.49
N ALA A 29 -8.88 -12.73 -5.33
CA ALA A 29 -8.23 -14.01 -5.08
C ALA A 29 -8.79 -15.10 -6.02
N SER A 30 -10.11 -15.19 -6.13
CA SER A 30 -10.80 -16.21 -6.94
C SER A 30 -10.54 -16.06 -8.44
N GLU A 31 -10.48 -14.82 -8.95
CA GLU A 31 -10.11 -14.51 -10.35
C GLU A 31 -8.69 -14.95 -10.71
N LYS A 32 -7.85 -15.19 -9.70
CA LYS A 32 -6.48 -15.74 -9.81
C LYS A 32 -6.41 -17.21 -9.41
N GLU A 33 -7.56 -17.88 -9.27
CA GLU A 33 -7.69 -19.28 -8.85
C GLU A 33 -7.07 -19.57 -7.47
N LEU A 34 -6.94 -18.53 -6.63
CA LEU A 34 -6.47 -18.68 -5.26
C LEU A 34 -7.61 -19.11 -4.35
N LYS A 35 -7.31 -20.06 -3.48
CA LYS A 35 -8.19 -20.51 -2.39
C LYS A 35 -7.89 -19.80 -1.07
N GLU A 36 -7.09 -18.74 -1.11
CA GLU A 36 -6.78 -17.93 0.08
C GLU A 36 -6.77 -16.43 -0.24
N MET A 37 -7.16 -15.64 0.76
CA MET A 37 -6.85 -14.22 0.84
C MET A 37 -6.11 -13.90 2.13
N ILE A 38 -5.42 -12.76 2.14
CA ILE A 38 -4.72 -12.26 3.32
C ILE A 38 -5.54 -11.14 3.94
N LEU A 39 -5.94 -11.32 5.20
CA LEU A 39 -6.35 -10.21 6.06
C LEU A 39 -5.10 -9.62 6.69
N TYR A 40 -4.81 -8.36 6.37
CA TYR A 40 -3.67 -7.61 6.88
C TYR A 40 -4.14 -6.48 7.79
N VAL A 41 -3.60 -6.47 9.01
CA VAL A 41 -3.90 -5.48 10.06
C VAL A 41 -2.61 -5.05 10.76
N ASP A 42 -2.59 -3.89 11.41
CA ASP A 42 -1.38 -3.40 12.08
C ASP A 42 -0.95 -4.35 13.21
N THR A 43 -1.89 -4.69 14.09
CA THR A 43 -1.69 -5.63 15.20
C THR A 43 -2.83 -6.62 15.30
N LYS A 44 -2.63 -7.74 16.02
CA LYS A 44 -3.71 -8.70 16.28
C LYS A 44 -4.87 -8.12 17.07
N ASP A 45 -4.66 -7.02 17.80
CA ASP A 45 -5.70 -6.39 18.60
C ASP A 45 -6.66 -5.57 17.73
N ASN A 46 -6.25 -5.18 16.50
CA ASN A 46 -7.15 -4.59 15.51
C ASN A 46 -8.23 -5.57 15.02
N LEU A 47 -8.15 -6.86 15.35
CA LEU A 47 -9.24 -7.81 15.05
C LEU A 47 -10.48 -7.58 15.91
N PHE A 48 -10.35 -6.92 17.06
CA PHE A 48 -11.49 -6.59 17.92
C PHE A 48 -12.23 -5.35 17.39
N GLY A 49 -13.54 -5.27 17.64
CA GLY A 49 -14.37 -4.17 17.13
C GLY A 49 -15.02 -4.52 15.79
N GLU A 50 -14.82 -3.71 14.75
CA GLU A 50 -15.51 -3.84 13.45
C GLU A 50 -15.24 -5.19 12.75
N ILE A 51 -13.99 -5.69 12.80
CA ILE A 51 -13.65 -7.00 12.24
C ILE A 51 -14.35 -8.13 13.01
N GLU A 52 -14.41 -8.05 14.33
CA GLU A 52 -15.11 -9.03 15.17
C GLU A 52 -16.63 -8.97 14.98
N LYS A 53 -17.21 -7.78 14.80
CA LYS A 53 -18.64 -7.63 14.48
C LYS A 53 -19.00 -8.34 13.18
N LEU A 54 -18.13 -8.23 12.16
CA LEU A 54 -18.36 -8.85 10.85
C LEU A 54 -18.11 -10.37 10.86
N LEU A 55 -16.95 -10.82 11.36
CA LEU A 55 -16.54 -12.23 11.28
C LEU A 55 -17.05 -13.08 12.45
N GLY A 56 -17.43 -12.45 13.56
CA GLY A 56 -17.80 -13.10 14.80
C GLY A 56 -16.59 -13.49 15.67
N ALA A 57 -16.84 -13.57 16.98
CA ALA A 57 -15.83 -13.85 18.00
C ALA A 57 -15.11 -15.20 17.78
N PHE A 58 -15.80 -16.21 17.22
CA PHE A 58 -15.19 -17.51 16.94
C PHE A 58 -14.10 -17.42 15.88
N ALA A 59 -14.39 -16.77 14.74
CA ALA A 59 -13.44 -16.59 13.65
C ALA A 59 -12.24 -15.72 14.08
N VAL A 60 -12.49 -14.63 14.80
CA VAL A 60 -11.42 -13.77 15.35
C VAL A 60 -10.51 -14.54 16.31
N LYS A 61 -11.09 -15.36 17.18
CA LYS A 61 -10.31 -16.21 18.10
C LYS A 61 -9.41 -17.20 17.34
N LYS A 62 -9.92 -17.79 16.25
CA LYS A 62 -9.16 -18.67 15.36
C LYS A 62 -8.03 -17.93 14.65
N LEU A 63 -8.32 -16.81 13.99
CA LEU A 63 -7.31 -15.95 13.35
C LEU A 63 -6.20 -15.53 14.32
N ARG A 64 -6.56 -15.12 15.54
CA ARG A 64 -5.59 -14.67 16.55
C ARG A 64 -4.65 -15.80 17.01
N LYS A 65 -5.18 -17.01 17.22
CA LYS A 65 -4.44 -18.14 17.77
C LYS A 65 -3.68 -18.91 16.69
N GLU A 66 -4.33 -19.21 15.58
CA GLU A 66 -3.84 -20.12 14.53
C GLU A 66 -3.27 -19.36 13.33
N GLY A 67 -3.63 -18.08 13.15
CA GLY A 67 -3.17 -17.27 12.01
C GLY A 67 -3.98 -17.46 10.74
N TYR A 68 -5.01 -18.30 10.77
CA TYR A 68 -5.94 -18.51 9.65
C TYR A 68 -7.32 -18.90 10.15
N PHE A 69 -8.31 -18.77 9.26
CA PHE A 69 -9.68 -19.21 9.46
C PHE A 69 -10.24 -19.76 8.15
N TYR A 70 -10.84 -20.96 8.21
CA TYR A 70 -11.53 -21.57 7.09
C TYR A 70 -12.96 -21.04 7.05
N ILE A 71 -13.42 -20.62 5.87
CA ILE A 71 -14.82 -20.27 5.68
C ILE A 71 -15.58 -21.57 5.45
N ASP A 72 -16.45 -21.92 6.40
CA ASP A 72 -17.26 -23.14 6.35
C ASP A 72 -18.01 -23.26 5.01
N GLU A 73 -18.19 -24.49 4.54
CA GLU A 73 -18.85 -24.82 3.25
C GLU A 73 -18.10 -24.32 1.99
N THR A 74 -16.89 -23.77 2.16
CA THR A 74 -16.01 -23.40 1.05
C THR A 74 -14.61 -23.97 1.25
N ASP A 75 -13.85 -24.09 0.15
CA ASP A 75 -12.41 -24.40 0.20
C ASP A 75 -11.55 -23.14 0.48
N PHE A 76 -12.15 -22.04 0.94
CA PHE A 76 -11.51 -20.74 1.00
C PHE A 76 -10.98 -20.40 2.40
N VAL A 77 -9.78 -19.83 2.45
CA VAL A 77 -9.06 -19.52 3.69
C VAL A 77 -8.79 -18.02 3.81
N ILE A 78 -9.06 -17.48 5.00
CA ILE A 78 -8.57 -16.15 5.40
C ILE A 78 -7.30 -16.35 6.22
N ARG A 79 -6.16 -15.93 5.69
CA ARG A 79 -4.88 -15.91 6.42
C ARG A 79 -4.67 -14.55 7.07
N LEU A 80 -4.37 -14.53 8.36
CA LEU A 80 -4.01 -13.31 9.08
C LEU A 80 -2.52 -13.05 8.97
N LEU A 81 -2.16 -11.85 8.49
CA LEU A 81 -0.83 -11.29 8.67
C LEU A 81 -0.92 -9.94 9.39
N THR A 82 0.13 -9.62 10.14
CA THR A 82 0.29 -8.32 10.80
C THR A 82 1.52 -7.62 10.26
N GLN A 83 1.68 -6.33 10.52
CA GLN A 83 2.88 -5.59 10.13
C GLN A 83 4.17 -6.33 10.57
N ARG A 84 4.18 -6.89 11.79
CA ARG A 84 5.32 -7.65 12.33
C ARG A 84 5.52 -9.02 11.69
N THR A 85 4.45 -9.68 11.25
CA THR A 85 4.50 -11.05 10.71
C THR A 85 4.44 -11.08 9.19
N PHE A 86 4.41 -9.93 8.52
CA PHE A 86 4.22 -9.85 7.09
C PHE A 86 5.42 -10.40 6.34
N SER A 87 5.27 -11.63 5.84
CA SER A 87 6.24 -12.30 5.01
C SER A 87 5.49 -13.13 3.97
N LEU A 88 5.81 -12.91 2.70
CA LEU A 88 5.23 -13.63 1.57
C LEU A 88 6.32 -14.40 0.86
N THR A 89 6.02 -15.65 0.53
CA THR A 89 6.89 -16.54 -0.26
C THR A 89 6.25 -16.94 -1.58
N THR A 90 4.92 -16.86 -1.67
CA THR A 90 4.12 -17.11 -2.86
C THR A 90 3.87 -15.82 -3.63
N ILE A 91 3.66 -15.92 -4.94
CA ILE A 91 3.25 -14.80 -5.79
C ILE A 91 1.72 -14.71 -5.88
N ASN A 92 1.22 -13.62 -6.47
CA ASN A 92 -0.18 -13.39 -6.79
C ASN A 92 -1.15 -13.24 -5.62
N ASN A 93 -0.69 -13.04 -4.38
CA ASN A 93 -1.56 -12.91 -3.21
C ASN A 93 -2.56 -11.74 -3.37
N SER A 94 -3.80 -11.93 -2.91
CA SER A 94 -4.77 -10.86 -2.69
C SER A 94 -4.79 -10.46 -1.22
N VAL A 95 -4.66 -9.17 -0.94
CA VAL A 95 -4.54 -8.63 0.41
C VAL A 95 -5.68 -7.66 0.69
N LEU A 96 -6.41 -7.88 1.77
CA LEU A 96 -7.29 -6.90 2.41
C LEU A 96 -6.53 -6.21 3.54
N ALA A 97 -6.14 -4.96 3.35
CA ALA A 97 -5.56 -4.10 4.38
C ALA A 97 -6.68 -3.39 5.13
N ALA A 98 -7.09 -3.93 6.28
CA ALA A 98 -8.19 -3.43 7.07
C ALA A 98 -7.69 -2.52 8.19
N PHE A 99 -8.13 -1.26 8.14
CA PHE A 99 -7.90 -0.25 9.16
C PHE A 99 -6.42 -0.03 9.49
N THR A 100 -5.58 -0.11 8.47
CA THR A 100 -4.12 -0.04 8.60
C THR A 100 -3.58 1.37 8.46
N SER A 101 -2.51 1.67 9.17
CA SER A 101 -1.74 2.91 9.03
C SER A 101 -0.98 3.01 7.70
N GLU A 102 -0.54 4.22 7.34
CA GLU A 102 0.35 4.44 6.18
C GLU A 102 1.65 3.64 6.29
N GLU A 103 2.20 3.47 7.50
CA GLU A 103 3.40 2.67 7.74
C GLU A 103 3.18 1.18 7.41
N SER A 104 1.99 0.67 7.72
CA SER A 104 1.63 -0.70 7.37
C SER A 104 1.40 -0.87 5.87
N LEU A 105 0.80 0.10 5.20
CA LEU A 105 0.64 0.08 3.73
C LEU A 105 2.00 0.13 3.02
N ALA A 106 2.94 0.90 3.56
CA ALA A 106 4.32 0.94 3.08
C ALA A 106 5.00 -0.45 3.10
N VAL A 107 4.73 -1.27 4.13
CA VAL A 107 5.23 -2.67 4.19
C VAL A 107 4.67 -3.52 3.05
N LEU A 108 3.39 -3.31 2.67
CA LEU A 108 2.79 -4.00 1.53
C LEU A 108 3.45 -3.57 0.21
N ASP A 109 3.66 -2.27 0.01
CA ASP A 109 4.27 -1.73 -1.21
C ASP A 109 5.73 -2.22 -1.41
N ASP A 110 6.47 -2.45 -0.32
CA ASP A 110 7.82 -3.06 -0.35
C ASP A 110 7.81 -4.54 -0.79
N LYS A 111 6.64 -5.19 -0.77
CA LYS A 111 6.43 -6.59 -1.18
C LYS A 111 5.52 -6.72 -2.40
N ARG A 112 5.29 -5.64 -3.14
CA ARG A 112 4.37 -5.59 -4.30
C ARG A 112 4.63 -6.64 -5.39
N GLN A 113 5.83 -7.21 -5.47
CA GLN A 113 6.15 -8.32 -6.40
C GLN A 113 5.44 -9.63 -6.04
N TYR A 114 5.02 -9.80 -4.79
CA TYR A 114 4.29 -10.99 -4.33
C TYR A 114 2.77 -10.79 -4.30
N ILE A 115 2.30 -9.57 -4.55
CA ILE A 115 0.92 -9.16 -4.33
C ILE A 115 0.28 -8.80 -5.69
N SER A 116 -0.78 -9.50 -6.05
CA SER A 116 -1.55 -9.18 -7.26
C SER A 116 -2.47 -7.99 -7.03
N SER A 117 -3.12 -7.93 -5.86
CA SER A 117 -4.09 -6.90 -5.49
C SER A 117 -4.01 -6.53 -4.01
N VAL A 118 -4.19 -5.24 -3.71
CA VAL A 118 -4.40 -4.72 -2.35
C VAL A 118 -5.71 -3.97 -2.31
N VAL A 119 -6.59 -4.37 -1.39
CA VAL A 119 -7.84 -3.70 -1.06
C VAL A 119 -7.69 -3.01 0.28
N VAL A 120 -7.77 -1.69 0.29
CA VAL A 120 -7.61 -0.88 1.51
C VAL A 120 -8.98 -0.47 2.02
N VAL A 121 -9.26 -0.80 3.28
CA VAL A 121 -10.42 -0.28 4.04
C VAL A 121 -9.85 0.62 5.13
N PRO A 122 -9.82 1.94 4.95
CA PRO A 122 -9.26 2.84 5.96
C PRO A 122 -10.21 3.05 7.15
N TRP A 123 -9.69 3.60 8.27
CA TRP A 123 -10.55 4.17 9.31
C TRP A 123 -11.15 5.50 8.85
N THR A 124 -10.31 6.32 8.22
CA THR A 124 -10.70 7.55 7.56
C THR A 124 -9.91 7.69 6.27
N ILE A 125 -10.49 8.34 5.25
CA ILE A 125 -9.75 8.61 4.01
C ILE A 125 -8.45 9.39 4.24
N SER A 126 -8.35 10.18 5.31
CA SER A 126 -7.10 10.88 5.67
C SER A 126 -5.96 9.93 6.03
N ASP A 127 -6.25 8.75 6.58
CA ASP A 127 -5.24 7.77 7.00
C ASP A 127 -4.47 7.14 5.83
N VAL A 128 -4.96 7.35 4.61
CA VAL A 128 -4.37 6.84 3.38
C VAL A 128 -4.00 7.96 2.40
N SER A 129 -3.93 9.20 2.88
CA SER A 129 -3.77 10.38 2.03
C SER A 129 -2.47 10.38 1.22
N PHE A 130 -1.33 9.96 1.80
CA PHE A 130 -0.08 9.84 1.06
C PHE A 130 -0.11 8.66 0.08
N TRP A 131 -0.76 7.56 0.47
CA TRP A 131 -0.88 6.38 -0.39
C TRP A 131 -1.73 6.70 -1.64
N LYS A 132 -2.86 7.39 -1.45
CA LYS A 132 -3.68 7.97 -2.52
C LYS A 132 -2.86 8.91 -3.41
N TYR A 133 -2.13 9.85 -2.81
CA TYR A 133 -1.27 10.76 -3.56
C TYR A 133 -0.22 10.02 -4.41
N THR A 134 0.27 8.87 -3.94
CA THR A 134 1.36 8.14 -4.56
C THR A 134 0.89 7.20 -5.66
N TRP A 135 -0.27 6.56 -5.55
CA TRP A 135 -0.64 5.47 -6.46
C TRP A 135 -1.91 5.75 -7.25
N ASP A 136 -1.97 5.24 -8.47
CA ASP A 136 -3.26 5.04 -9.14
C ASP A 136 -4.02 3.93 -8.42
N TYR A 137 -5.32 4.14 -8.19
CA TYR A 137 -6.17 3.19 -7.47
C TYR A 137 -7.59 3.17 -8.05
N LYS A 138 -8.32 2.08 -7.79
CA LYS A 138 -9.75 1.97 -8.05
C LYS A 138 -10.50 2.31 -6.76
N SER A 139 -11.30 3.38 -6.78
CA SER A 139 -12.24 3.68 -5.71
C SER A 139 -13.44 2.76 -5.86
N ILE A 140 -13.83 2.09 -4.78
CA ILE A 140 -15.00 1.22 -4.75
C ILE A 140 -16.05 1.86 -3.85
N CYS A 141 -17.16 2.24 -4.46
CA CYS A 141 -18.32 2.77 -3.76
C CYS A 141 -19.17 1.64 -3.16
N ILE A 142 -20.02 1.96 -2.19
CA ILE A 142 -20.90 1.00 -1.48
C ILE A 142 -21.79 0.20 -2.42
N ASP A 143 -22.28 0.85 -3.49
CA ASP A 143 -23.12 0.23 -4.51
C ASP A 143 -22.35 -0.76 -5.41
N GLY A 144 -21.05 -0.94 -5.16
CA GLY A 144 -20.16 -1.79 -5.92
C GLY A 144 -19.58 -1.13 -7.17
N THR A 145 -19.88 0.15 -7.42
CA THR A 145 -19.34 0.88 -8.56
C THR A 145 -17.84 1.09 -8.39
N GLU A 146 -17.08 0.76 -9.45
CA GLU A 146 -15.64 0.99 -9.50
C GLU A 146 -15.32 2.25 -10.30
N GLN A 147 -14.52 3.16 -9.73
CA GLN A 147 -14.00 4.33 -10.44
C GLN A 147 -12.47 4.30 -10.42
N LEU A 148 -11.84 4.26 -11.59
CA LEU A 148 -10.40 4.42 -11.70
C LEU A 148 -10.02 5.88 -11.37
N VAL A 149 -9.24 6.06 -10.32
CA VAL A 149 -8.65 7.34 -9.93
C VAL A 149 -7.19 7.32 -10.33
N SER A 150 -6.88 7.99 -11.44
CA SER A 150 -5.48 8.24 -11.79
C SER A 150 -4.98 9.45 -11.00
N ASN A 151 -4.00 9.20 -10.14
CA ASN A 151 -3.32 10.27 -9.43
C ASN A 151 -2.13 10.70 -10.29
N SER A 152 -2.27 11.83 -10.97
CA SER A 152 -1.09 12.52 -11.45
C SER A 152 -0.45 13.20 -10.25
N ILE A 153 0.70 12.67 -9.79
CA ILE A 153 1.58 13.48 -8.96
C ILE A 153 1.83 14.74 -9.79
N ASN A 154 1.32 15.90 -9.34
CA ASN A 154 1.43 17.16 -10.07
C ASN A 154 2.88 17.63 -10.05
N ALA A 155 3.73 16.94 -10.79
CA ALA A 155 5.17 17.11 -10.85
C ALA A 155 5.56 17.58 -12.25
N ASN A 156 6.53 18.50 -12.30
CA ASN A 156 7.12 18.92 -13.56
C ASN A 156 7.82 17.75 -14.25
N GLN A 157 7.71 17.64 -15.58
CA GLN A 157 8.39 16.59 -16.36
C GLN A 157 9.91 16.55 -16.08
N VAL A 158 10.54 17.69 -15.84
CA VAL A 158 11.97 17.78 -15.48
C VAL A 158 12.27 17.05 -14.16
N LEU A 159 11.36 17.12 -13.17
CA LEU A 159 11.49 16.37 -11.93
C LEU A 159 11.35 14.87 -12.21
N ILE A 160 10.31 14.47 -12.95
CA ILE A 160 10.06 13.06 -13.32
C ILE A 160 11.29 12.46 -14.01
N ASP A 161 11.81 13.14 -15.04
CA ASP A 161 13.00 12.72 -15.77
C ASP A 161 14.23 12.62 -14.87
N THR A 162 14.35 13.52 -13.89
CA THR A 162 15.45 13.51 -12.92
C THR A 162 15.36 12.30 -11.99
N ILE A 163 14.18 12.01 -11.44
CA ILE A 163 13.98 10.81 -10.61
C ILE A 163 14.21 9.54 -11.43
N CYS A 164 13.76 9.48 -12.69
CA CYS A 164 14.05 8.38 -13.60
C CYS A 164 15.56 8.20 -13.83
N LYS A 165 16.31 9.29 -13.99
CA LYS A 165 17.78 9.24 -14.13
C LYS A 165 18.46 8.76 -12.87
N ILE A 166 18.03 9.22 -11.70
CA ILE A 166 18.55 8.74 -10.40
C ILE A 166 18.30 7.24 -10.29
N THR A 167 17.06 6.80 -10.51
CA THR A 167 16.65 5.39 -10.46
C THR A 167 17.50 4.49 -11.37
N LYS A 168 17.82 4.95 -12.59
CA LYS A 168 18.65 4.18 -13.54
C LYS A 168 20.13 4.11 -13.16
N THR A 169 20.60 5.00 -12.29
CA THR A 169 22.03 5.13 -11.96
C THR A 169 22.36 4.50 -10.61
N VAL A 170 21.49 4.69 -9.61
CA VAL A 170 21.70 4.20 -8.25
C VAL A 170 21.18 2.79 -8.08
N ASN A 171 21.75 2.04 -7.14
CA ASN A 171 21.23 0.73 -6.80
C ASN A 171 19.98 0.85 -5.91
N VAL A 172 18.79 1.00 -6.49
CA VAL A 172 17.53 1.16 -5.71
C VAL A 172 17.26 0.06 -4.68
N SER A 173 17.85 -1.14 -4.87
CA SER A 173 17.64 -2.28 -3.98
C SER A 173 18.34 -2.15 -2.62
N ASP A 174 19.38 -1.29 -2.55
CA ASP A 174 20.25 -1.09 -1.38
C ASP A 174 19.80 0.05 -0.46
N ASN A 175 18.69 0.73 -0.80
CA ASN A 175 18.18 1.90 -0.08
C ASN A 175 19.15 3.09 -0.01
N LEU A 176 19.90 3.37 -1.09
CA LEU A 176 20.94 4.40 -1.16
C LEU A 176 22.02 4.19 -0.08
N SER A 177 22.51 2.97 0.11
CA SER A 177 23.50 2.69 1.16
C SER A 177 24.89 3.25 0.81
N HIS A 178 25.21 3.32 -0.48
CA HIS A 178 26.51 3.80 -0.97
C HIS A 178 26.61 5.32 -1.02
N THR A 179 27.75 5.86 -0.55
CA THR A 179 28.03 7.30 -0.55
C THR A 179 28.00 7.90 -1.96
N SER A 180 28.49 7.17 -2.97
CA SER A 180 28.45 7.60 -4.37
C SER A 180 27.03 7.86 -4.88
N ASP A 181 26.10 6.99 -4.50
CA ASP A 181 24.70 7.05 -4.93
C ASP A 181 23.98 8.20 -4.25
N VAL A 182 24.29 8.43 -2.96
CA VAL A 182 23.80 9.58 -2.19
C VAL A 182 24.29 10.89 -2.80
N GLU A 183 25.59 11.03 -3.08
CA GLU A 183 26.16 12.25 -3.68
C GLU A 183 25.61 12.47 -5.10
N PHE A 184 25.42 11.41 -5.88
CA PHE A 184 24.80 11.50 -7.19
C PHE A 184 23.36 12.04 -7.09
N ALA A 185 22.53 11.44 -6.24
CA ALA A 185 21.14 11.85 -6.04
C ALA A 185 21.06 13.30 -5.53
N LYS A 186 21.89 13.66 -4.54
CA LYS A 186 21.99 15.01 -3.99
C LYS A 186 22.32 16.03 -5.08
N ARG A 187 23.37 15.80 -5.87
CA ARG A 187 23.76 16.70 -6.96
C ARG A 187 22.60 16.94 -7.95
N ARG A 188 21.88 15.89 -8.33
CA ARG A 188 20.74 16.00 -9.26
C ARG A 188 19.58 16.82 -8.69
N LEU A 189 19.29 16.67 -7.40
CA LEU A 189 18.25 17.46 -6.74
C LEU A 189 18.68 18.93 -6.55
N GLN A 190 19.95 19.18 -6.26
CA GLN A 190 20.53 20.54 -6.21
C GLN A 190 20.48 21.23 -7.58
N GLU A 191 20.81 20.53 -8.67
CA GLU A 191 20.69 21.05 -10.05
C GLU A 191 19.25 21.53 -10.35
N LEU A 192 18.21 20.88 -9.80
CA LEU A 192 16.82 21.33 -9.95
C LEU A 192 16.54 22.63 -9.18
N ARG A 193 17.05 22.74 -7.94
CA ARG A 193 16.92 23.94 -7.11
C ARG A 193 17.65 25.14 -7.71
N GLU A 194 18.89 24.95 -8.16
CA GLU A 194 19.70 26.00 -8.80
C GLU A 194 19.05 26.55 -10.08
N ARG A 195 18.29 25.70 -10.79
CA ARG A 195 17.53 26.07 -11.97
C ARG A 195 16.14 26.62 -11.65
N SER A 196 15.81 26.83 -10.37
CA SER A 196 14.52 27.30 -9.90
C SER A 196 13.33 26.47 -10.41
N ILE A 197 13.53 25.16 -10.61
CA ILE A 197 12.44 24.26 -10.98
C ILE A 197 11.58 24.03 -9.73
N PRO A 198 10.27 24.29 -9.76
CA PRO A 198 9.41 24.09 -8.60
C PRO A 198 9.17 22.60 -8.37
N PHE A 199 9.51 22.13 -7.16
CA PHE A 199 9.15 20.82 -6.64
C PHE A 199 9.19 20.79 -5.11
N ASP A 200 8.47 19.84 -4.52
CA ASP A 200 8.49 19.53 -3.10
C ASP A 200 9.07 18.12 -2.84
N CYS A 201 9.48 17.86 -1.60
CA CYS A 201 10.11 16.58 -1.25
C CYS A 201 9.10 15.42 -1.13
N LYS A 202 7.80 15.73 -0.97
CA LYS A 202 6.73 14.73 -0.99
C LYS A 202 6.56 14.16 -2.40
N GLN A 203 6.66 14.98 -3.45
CA GLN A 203 6.72 14.55 -4.86
C GLN A 203 7.93 13.63 -5.10
N VAL A 204 9.10 13.99 -4.58
CA VAL A 204 10.32 13.18 -4.71
C VAL A 204 10.10 11.78 -4.12
N LYS A 205 9.56 11.69 -2.91
CA LYS A 205 9.24 10.40 -2.27
C LYS A 205 8.26 9.59 -3.12
N ALA A 206 7.14 10.21 -3.52
CA ALA A 206 6.09 9.51 -4.27
C ALA A 206 6.58 9.02 -5.66
N LEU A 207 7.36 9.85 -6.37
CA LEU A 207 7.95 9.47 -7.66
C LEU A 207 9.00 8.36 -7.51
N ALA A 208 9.79 8.37 -6.44
CA ALA A 208 10.72 7.28 -6.15
C ALA A 208 9.97 5.96 -5.94
N LEU A 209 8.88 5.97 -5.15
CA LEU A 209 8.05 4.77 -4.95
C LEU A 209 7.45 4.24 -6.25
N ARG A 210 6.97 5.13 -7.14
CA ARG A 210 6.52 4.75 -8.49
C ARG A 210 7.62 4.14 -9.37
N ASN A 211 8.88 4.51 -9.12
CA ASN A 211 10.05 4.03 -9.85
C ASN A 211 10.72 2.83 -9.15
N ASP A 212 9.90 2.02 -8.48
CA ASP A 212 10.28 0.78 -7.84
C ASP A 212 11.21 0.85 -6.62
N TRP A 213 11.39 2.04 -6.04
CA TRP A 213 12.15 2.18 -4.80
C TRP A 213 11.44 1.48 -3.64
N LYS A 214 12.22 0.93 -2.71
CA LYS A 214 11.72 0.56 -1.39
C LYS A 214 11.48 1.81 -0.55
N ILE A 215 10.58 1.72 0.42
CA ILE A 215 10.18 2.82 1.29
C ILE A 215 11.37 3.46 1.99
N ALA A 216 12.27 2.66 2.55
CA ALA A 216 13.47 3.17 3.22
C ALA A 216 14.36 4.01 2.28
N GLY A 217 14.56 3.55 1.05
CA GLY A 217 15.30 4.31 0.02
C GLY A 217 14.59 5.59 -0.39
N ALA A 218 13.27 5.54 -0.61
CA ALA A 218 12.48 6.70 -0.99
C ALA A 218 12.45 7.78 0.13
N VAL A 219 12.34 7.36 1.39
CA VAL A 219 12.45 8.26 2.56
C VAL A 219 13.84 8.87 2.63
N LYS A 220 14.91 8.09 2.39
CA LYS A 220 16.27 8.64 2.36
C LYS A 220 16.44 9.68 1.25
N LEU A 221 15.87 9.44 0.06
CA LEU A 221 15.90 10.40 -1.04
C LEU A 221 15.12 11.69 -0.69
N MET A 222 13.96 11.57 -0.03
CA MET A 222 13.21 12.71 0.50
C MET A 222 14.04 13.52 1.50
N ASN A 223 14.72 12.85 2.44
CA ASN A 223 15.57 13.52 3.43
C ASN A 223 16.79 14.21 2.79
N ILE A 224 17.28 13.70 1.65
CA ILE A 224 18.30 14.40 0.85
C ILE A 224 17.70 15.67 0.24
N CYS A 225 16.50 15.57 -0.36
CA CYS A 225 15.79 16.72 -0.92
C CYS A 225 15.57 17.85 0.09
N GLU A 226 15.21 17.52 1.34
CA GLU A 226 14.98 18.50 2.41
C GLU A 226 16.25 19.26 2.83
N LYS A 227 17.42 18.67 2.56
CA LYS A 227 18.73 19.24 2.90
C LYS A 227 19.43 19.93 1.73
N CYS A 228 18.83 19.91 0.54
CA CYS A 228 19.33 20.60 -0.66
C CYS A 228 18.80 22.03 -0.70
#